data_AF-A0A1I0PT78-F1
#
_entry.id   AF-A0A1I0PT78-F1
#
_cell.length_a   1.000
_cell.length_b   1.000
_cell.length_c   1.000
_cell.angle_alpha   90.00
_cell.angle_beta   90.00
_cell.angle_gamma   90.00
#
_symmetry.space_group_name_H-M   'P 1'
#
loop_
_entity.id
_entity.type
_entity.pdbx_description
1 polymer ?
#
loop_
_entity_poly.entity_id
_entity_poly.type
_entity_poly.pdbx_seq_one_letter_code
_entity_poly.pdbx_strand_id
1 'polypeptide(L)' 'MRDFLSNVESAIPYILPAIGGGAAVIYINTHKMDQLNPMIWIPFGIFLGWAASRGVMKLLDLWR' A
#
# COMPACT_ATOMS: atom_id res chain seq x y z
N MET A 1 11.81 23.14 -0.88
CA MET A 1 11.82 21.99 0.04
C MET A 1 10.43 21.70 0.61
N ARG A 2 9.67 22.72 1.03
CA ARG A 2 8.27 22.58 1.50
C ARG A 2 7.32 21.99 0.43
N ASP A 3 7.47 22.38 -0.83
CA ASP A 3 6.62 21.89 -1.92
C ASP A 3 6.89 20.43 -2.29
N PHE A 4 8.15 19.99 -2.17
CA PHE A 4 8.53 18.60 -2.42
C PHE A 4 7.89 17.64 -1.40
N LEU A 5 7.92 17.99 -0.11
CA LEU A 5 7.29 17.19 0.93
C LEU A 5 5.76 17.13 0.76
N SER A 6 5.12 18.23 0.35
CA SER A 6 3.69 18.26 0.06
C SER A 6 3.30 17.38 -1.14
N ASN A 7 4.14 17.34 -2.18
CA ASN A 7 3.94 16.44 -3.32
C ASN A 7 4.11 14.97 -2.93
N VAL A 8 5.05 14.66 -2.03
CA VAL A 8 5.21 13.30 -1.50
C VAL A 8 4.03 12.91 -0.63
N GLU A 9 3.59 13.77 0.29
CA GLU A 9 2.41 13.58 1.13
C GLU A 9 1.15 13.28 0.31
N SER A 10 0.94 14.00 -0.79
CA SER A 10 -0.23 13.78 -1.67
C SER A 10 -0.13 12.48 -2.49
N ALA A 11 1.07 11.94 -2.69
CA ALA A 11 1.29 10.70 -3.44
C ALA A 11 1.18 9.43 -2.57
N ILE A 12 1.47 9.52 -1.27
CA ILE A 12 1.44 8.41 -0.30
C ILE A 12 0.11 7.59 -0.36
N PRO A 13 -1.09 8.21 -0.43
CA PRO A 13 -2.36 7.48 -0.50
C PRO A 13 -2.56 6.65 -1.76
N TYR A 14 -1.79 6.91 -2.83
CA TYR A 14 -1.89 6.20 -4.11
C TYR A 14 -0.76 5.18 -4.29
N ILE A 15 0.46 5.57 -3.90
CA ILE A 15 1.65 4.71 -4.04
C ILE A 15 1.57 3.51 -3.12
N LEU A 16 1.17 3.69 -1.86
CA LEU A 16 1.14 2.58 -0.89
C LEU A 16 0.13 1.48 -1.24
N PRO A 17 -1.12 1.78 -1.67
CA PRO A 17 -2.02 0.75 -2.20
C PRO A 17 -1.47 0.04 -3.43
N ALA A 18 -0.82 0.78 -4.36
CA ALA A 18 -0.22 0.18 -5.55
C ALA A 18 0.92 -0.78 -5.21
N ILE A 19 1.77 -0.41 -4.25
CA ILE A 19 2.83 -1.29 -3.71
C ILE A 19 2.20 -2.51 -3.02
N GLY A 20 1.17 -2.31 -2.20
CA GLY A 20 0.46 -3.40 -1.51
C GLY A 20 -0.17 -4.41 -2.48
N GLY A 21 -0.81 -3.93 -3.54
CA GLY A 21 -1.35 -4.77 -4.61
C GLY A 21 -0.24 -5.50 -5.40
N GLY A 22 0.85 -4.80 -5.73
CA GLY A 22 2.00 -5.39 -6.41
C GLY A 22 2.69 -6.48 -5.58
N ALA A 23 2.85 -6.25 -4.27
CA ALA A 23 3.38 -7.25 -3.34
C ALA A 23 2.49 -8.49 -3.26
N ALA A 24 1.16 -8.31 -3.24
CA ALA A 24 0.23 -9.44 -3.30
C ALA A 24 0.35 -10.24 -4.61
N VAL A 25 0.55 -9.58 -5.75
CA VAL A 25 0.80 -10.25 -7.04
C VAL A 25 2.10 -11.06 -7.02
N ILE A 26 3.18 -10.53 -6.44
CA ILE A 26 4.45 -11.26 -6.29
C ILE A 26 4.27 -12.46 -5.36
N TYR A 27 3.55 -12.27 -4.25
CA TYR A 27 3.29 -13.31 -3.26
C TYR A 27 2.51 -14.50 -3.84
N ILE A 28 1.40 -14.26 -4.55
CA ILE A 28 0.63 -15.35 -5.18
C ILE A 28 1.43 -16.09 -6.25
N ASN A 29 2.31 -15.39 -6.97
CA ASN A 29 3.09 -15.99 -8.05
C ASN A 29 4.28 -16.82 -7.56
N THR A 30 4.74 -16.57 -6.33
CA THR A 30 5.83 -17.33 -5.69
C THR A 30 5.33 -18.54 -4.91
N HIS A 31 4.05 -18.55 -4.51
CA HIS A 31 3.45 -19.60 -3.67
C HIS A 31 2.25 -20.28 -4.35
N LYS A 32 2.46 -20.75 -5.58
CA LYS A 32 1.39 -21.22 -6.49
C LYS A 32 0.56 -22.41 -6.00
N MET A 33 0.99 -23.16 -4.98
CA MET A 33 0.39 -24.45 -4.63
C MET A 33 -0.58 -24.44 -3.44
N ASP A 34 -0.59 -23.39 -2.61
CA ASP A 34 -1.32 -23.40 -1.32
C ASP A 34 -2.29 -22.23 -1.10
N GLN A 35 -2.45 -21.33 -2.07
CA GLN A 35 -3.15 -20.07 -1.83
C GLN A 35 -4.59 -20.05 -2.35
N LEU A 36 -5.49 -19.62 -1.45
CA LEU A 36 -6.85 -19.16 -1.73
C LEU A 36 -6.91 -18.30 -3.00
N ASN A 37 -8.06 -18.30 -3.68
CA ASN A 37 -8.31 -17.60 -4.94
C ASN A 37 -7.58 -16.24 -5.02
N PRO A 38 -6.73 -15.99 -6.03
CA PRO A 38 -6.02 -14.72 -6.24
C PRO A 38 -6.90 -13.47 -6.12
N MET A 39 -8.19 -13.59 -6.42
CA MET A 39 -9.19 -12.55 -6.21
C MET A 39 -9.34 -12.08 -4.76
N ILE A 40 -8.83 -12.82 -3.77
CA ILE A 40 -8.85 -12.43 -2.36
C ILE A 40 -7.55 -11.72 -1.99
N TRP A 41 -6.40 -12.29 -2.38
CA TRP A 41 -5.09 -11.77 -2.01
C TRP A 41 -4.78 -10.41 -2.61
N ILE A 42 -5.18 -10.16 -3.85
CA ILE A 42 -4.91 -8.89 -4.52
C ILE A 42 -5.69 -7.73 -3.85
N PRO A 43 -7.03 -7.80 -3.67
CA PRO A 43 -7.75 -6.77 -2.92
C PRO A 43 -7.28 -6.65 -1.48
N PHE A 44 -6.89 -7.75 -0.82
CA PHE A 44 -6.34 -7.72 0.53
C PHE A 44 -5.02 -6.93 0.58
N GLY A 45 -4.10 -7.16 -0.37
CA GLY A 45 -2.85 -6.41 -0.48
C GLY A 45 -3.08 -4.92 -0.74
N ILE A 46 -4.01 -4.58 -1.65
CA ILE A 46 -4.40 -3.18 -1.93
C ILE A 46 -4.96 -2.53 -0.67
N PHE A 47 -5.86 -3.22 0.04
CA PHE A 47 -6.47 -2.73 1.27
C PHE A 47 -5.45 -2.53 2.38
N LEU A 48 -4.50 -3.45 2.55
CA LEU A 48 -3.39 -3.29 3.49
C LEU A 48 -2.51 -2.10 3.14
N GLY A 49 -2.18 -1.90 1.86
CA GLY A 49 -1.44 -0.72 1.40
C GLY A 49 -2.20 0.59 1.67
N TRP A 50 -3.52 0.59 1.52
CA TRP A 50 -4.37 1.74 1.90
C TRP A 50 -4.42 1.96 3.42
N ALA A 51 -4.56 0.91 4.21
CA ALA A 51 -4.56 1.03 5.67
C ALA A 51 -3.21 1.56 6.18
N ALA A 52 -2.11 1.08 5.59
CA ALA A 52 -0.77 1.59 5.85
C ALA A 52 -0.64 3.07 5.47
N SER A 53 -1.22 3.50 4.34
CA SER A 53 -1.20 4.92 3.92
C SER A 53 -1.90 5.82 4.93
N ARG A 54 -3.05 5.40 5.46
CA ARG A 54 -3.73 6.10 6.55
C ARG A 54 -2.86 6.21 7.81
N GLY A 55 -2.16 5.14 8.17
CA GLY A 55 -1.22 5.14 9.30
C GLY A 55 -0.05 6.10 9.12
N VAL A 56 0.57 6.08 7.94
CA VAL A 56 1.67 6.99 7.58
C VAL A 56 1.22 8.44 7.59
N MET A 57 0.07 8.76 6.99
CA MET A 57 -0.46 10.13 7.00
C MET A 57 -0.76 10.60 8.43
N LYS A 58 -1.34 9.74 9.28
CA LYS A 58 -1.59 10.07 10.69
C LYS A 58 -0.32 10.32 11.48
N LEU A 59 0.75 9.58 11.20
CA LEU A 59 2.06 9.84 11.79
C LEU A 59 2.63 11.17 11.29
N LEU A 60 2.52 11.48 10.00
CA LEU A 60 2.98 12.77 9.48
C LEU A 60 2.22 13.95 10.10
N ASP A 61 0.91 13.83 10.30
CA ASP A 61 0.10 14.83 10.99
C ASP A 61 0.53 15.01 12.46
N LEU A 62 0.97 13.95 13.13
CA LEU A 62 1.40 14.00 14.54
C LEU A 62 2.75 14.72 14.72
N TRP A 63 3.60 14.73 13.69
CA TRP A 63 4.94 15.33 13.72
C TRP A 63 4.98 16.76 13.17
N ARG A 64 3.83 17.29 12.74
CA ARG A 64 3.65 18.63 12.18
C ARG A 64 3.18 19.62 13.25
#